data_AF-A0A3D4X426-F1
#
_entry.id   AF-A0A3D4X426-F1
#
_cell.length_a   1.000
_cell.length_b   1.000
_cell.length_c   1.000
_cell.angle_alpha   90.00
_cell.angle_beta   90.00
_cell.angle_gamma   90.00
#
_symmetry.space_group_name_H-M   'P 1'
#
loop_
_entity.id
_entity.type
_entity.pdbx_description
1 polymer ?
#
loop_
_entity_poly.entity_id
_entity_poly.type
_entity_poly.pdbx_seq_one_letter_code
_entity_poly.pdbx_strand_id
1 'polypeptide(L)' 'MKLFSRGKTAEEDIYTRLSFDPESNTILDELAQARREIETAYTNFRNASDPDLIDAYIYEGNAAWKRYEFLLRQMKLGT' A
#
# COMPACT_ATOMS: atom_id res chain seq x y z
N MET A 1 12.25 -10.94 31.49
CA MET A 1 12.10 -11.53 30.14
C MET A 1 11.61 -10.44 29.19
N LYS A 2 12.47 -9.88 28.32
CA LYS A 2 12.06 -8.91 27.29
C LYS A 2 11.78 -9.70 26.01
N LEU A 3 10.53 -10.15 25.83
CA LEU A 3 10.19 -11.13 24.80
C LEU A 3 9.87 -10.53 23.43
N PHE A 4 9.85 -9.20 23.26
CA PHE A 4 9.63 -8.60 21.95
C PHE A 4 10.49 -7.35 21.80
N SER A 5 11.66 -7.50 21.20
CA SER A 5 12.26 -6.42 20.41
C SER A 5 11.27 -6.13 19.27
N ARG A 6 10.79 -4.88 19.16
CA ARG A 6 10.06 -4.36 17.99
C ARG A 6 10.99 -4.42 16.77
N GLY A 7 11.19 -5.61 16.21
CA GLY A 7 11.71 -5.78 14.87
C GLY A 7 10.70 -5.16 13.90
N LYS A 8 11.19 -4.39 12.95
CA LYS A 8 10.41 -3.87 11.82
C LYS A 8 9.51 -4.97 11.28
N THR A 9 8.23 -4.68 11.10
CA THR A 9 7.23 -5.70 10.77
C THR A 9 7.60 -6.33 9.41
N ALA A 10 7.43 -7.64 9.27
CA ALA A 10 7.72 -8.37 8.02
C ALA A 10 7.00 -7.76 6.80
N GLU A 11 5.89 -7.05 7.04
CA GLU A 11 5.16 -6.26 6.05
C GLU A 11 6.02 -5.13 5.45
N GLU A 12 6.73 -4.34 6.26
CA GLU A 12 7.56 -3.21 5.81
C GLU A 12 8.71 -3.66 4.88
N ASP A 13 9.27 -4.84 5.14
CA ASP A 13 10.34 -5.46 4.37
C ASP A 13 9.90 -5.98 2.98
N ILE A 14 8.61 -6.28 2.80
CA ILE A 14 8.05 -6.72 1.51
C ILE A 14 7.91 -5.51 0.57
N TYR A 15 7.35 -4.41 1.06
CA TYR A 15 7.21 -3.18 0.28
C TYR A 15 8.57 -2.59 -0.12
N THR A 16 9.55 -2.63 0.78
CA THR A 16 10.91 -2.14 0.51
C THR A 16 11.59 -2.87 -0.66
N ARG A 17 11.30 -4.17 -0.87
CA ARG A 17 11.84 -4.95 -1.98
C ARG A 17 11.09 -4.75 -3.30
N LEU A 18 9.82 -4.33 -3.25
CA LEU A 18 8.97 -4.15 -4.43
C LEU A 18 8.98 -2.72 -4.97
N SER A 19 9.30 -1.71 -4.15
CA SER A 19 9.20 -0.32 -4.52
C SER A 19 10.50 0.44 -4.24
N PHE A 20 11.37 0.52 -5.24
CA PHE A 20 12.07 1.77 -5.55
C PHE A 20 12.75 1.64 -6.92
N ASP A 21 12.13 2.19 -7.95
CA ASP A 21 12.85 2.55 -9.17
C ASP A 21 12.99 4.08 -9.19
N PRO A 22 14.15 4.64 -8.78
CA PRO A 22 14.35 6.09 -8.71
C PRO A 22 14.24 6.80 -10.05
N GLU A 23 14.25 6.06 -11.17
CA GLU A 23 14.30 6.62 -12.53
C GLU A 23 12.91 6.80 -13.17
N SER A 24 11.85 6.11 -12.70
CA SER A 24 10.64 5.95 -13.53
C SER A 24 9.38 6.70 -13.09
N ASN A 25 9.23 7.17 -11.85
CA ASN A 25 8.10 8.03 -11.44
C ASN A 25 8.44 8.85 -10.20
N THR A 26 7.96 10.10 -10.11
CA THR A 26 8.14 10.85 -8.86
C THR A 26 7.30 10.21 -7.75
N ILE A 27 7.74 10.27 -6.49
CA ILE A 27 6.98 9.76 -5.34
C ILE A 27 5.52 10.29 -5.32
N LEU A 28 5.31 11.50 -5.85
CA LEU A 28 3.98 12.09 -6.02
C LEU A 28 3.11 11.35 -7.03
N ASP A 29 3.68 10.89 -8.14
CA ASP A 29 2.98 10.11 -9.17
C ASP A 29 2.56 8.75 -8.63
N GLU A 30 3.44 8.09 -7.87
CA GLU A 30 3.12 6.82 -7.19
C GLU A 30 2.03 7.01 -6.13
N LEU A 31 2.06 8.13 -5.39
CA LEU A 31 1.04 8.46 -4.40
C LEU A 31 -0.33 8.68 -5.08
N ALA A 32 -0.35 9.37 -6.21
CA ALA A 32 -1.57 9.56 -7.01
C ALA A 32 -2.08 8.23 -7.58
N GLN A 33 -1.19 7.35 -8.00
CA GLN A 33 -1.54 6.02 -8.49
C GLN A 33 -2.11 5.14 -7.37
N ALA A 34 -1.47 5.08 -6.20
CA ALA A 34 -1.98 4.36 -5.05
C ALA A 34 -3.36 4.86 -4.64
N ARG A 35 -3.59 6.17 -4.66
CA ARG A 35 -4.92 6.76 -4.42
C ARG A 35 -5.97 6.30 -5.44
N ARG A 36 -5.63 6.28 -6.74
CA ARG A 36 -6.56 5.79 -7.78
C ARG A 36 -6.92 4.32 -7.56
N GLU A 37 -5.94 3.49 -7.19
CA GLU A 37 -6.17 2.07 -6.91
C GLU A 37 -7.08 1.86 -5.71
N ILE A 38 -6.91 2.63 -4.63
CA ILE A 38 -7.81 2.60 -3.46
C ILE A 38 -9.26 2.90 -3.89
N GLU A 39 -9.47 3.99 -4.63
CA GLU A 39 -10.82 4.39 -5.08
C GLU A 39 -11.43 3.36 -6.04
N THR A 40 -10.61 2.76 -6.90
CA THR A 40 -11.04 1.73 -7.85
C THR A 40 -11.46 0.46 -7.12
N ALA A 41 -10.63 -0.04 -6.21
CA ALA A 41 -10.94 -1.21 -5.39
C ALA A 41 -12.22 -0.98 -4.57
N TYR A 42 -12.37 0.22 -3.98
CA TYR A 42 -13.57 0.58 -3.22
C TYR A 42 -14.84 0.64 -4.09
N THR A 43 -14.74 1.19 -5.30
CA THR A 43 -15.85 1.22 -6.26
C THR A 43 -16.23 -0.18 -6.70
N ASN A 44 -15.24 -1.03 -6.99
CA ASN A 44 -15.45 -2.41 -7.39
C ASN A 44 -16.07 -3.24 -6.26
N PHE A 45 -15.57 -3.12 -5.04
CA PHE A 45 -16.13 -3.74 -3.84
C PHE A 45 -17.61 -3.39 -3.66
N ARG A 46 -17.97 -2.11 -3.83
CA ARG A 46 -19.37 -1.65 -3.71
C ARG A 46 -20.31 -2.29 -4.74
N ASN A 47 -19.81 -2.56 -5.94
CA ASN A 47 -20.59 -3.10 -7.05
C ASN A 47 -20.52 -4.64 -7.13
N ALA A 48 -19.61 -5.27 -6.38
CA ALA A 48 -19.43 -6.71 -6.36
C ALA A 48 -20.54 -7.38 -5.54
N SER A 49 -21.03 -8.52 -6.02
CA SER A 49 -21.94 -9.42 -5.28
C SER A 49 -21.33 -10.81 -5.07
N ASP A 50 -20.25 -11.12 -5.79
CA ASP A 50 -19.50 -12.34 -5.65
C ASP A 50 -18.62 -12.27 -4.39
N PRO A 51 -18.71 -13.22 -3.44
CA PRO A 51 -17.93 -13.21 -2.20
C PRO A 51 -16.42 -13.22 -2.41
N ASP A 52 -15.92 -13.96 -3.40
CA ASP A 52 -14.48 -14.07 -3.66
C ASP A 52 -13.94 -12.75 -4.26
N LEU A 53 -14.72 -12.10 -5.12
CA LEU A 53 -14.39 -10.77 -5.64
C LEU A 53 -14.44 -9.70 -4.56
N ILE A 54 -15.41 -9.78 -3.64
CA ILE A 54 -15.49 -8.90 -2.48
C ILE A 54 -14.20 -8.98 -1.66
N ASP A 55 -13.75 -10.20 -1.33
CA ASP A 55 -12.52 -10.39 -0.57
C ASP A 55 -11.31 -9.87 -1.36
N ALA A 56 -11.23 -10.17 -2.65
CA ALA A 56 -10.15 -9.68 -3.52
C ALA A 56 -10.05 -8.14 -3.48
N TYR A 57 -11.16 -7.42 -3.65
CA TYR A 57 -11.15 -5.95 -3.62
C TYR A 57 -10.81 -5.37 -2.25
N ILE A 58 -11.17 -6.05 -1.16
CA ILE A 58 -10.74 -5.65 0.19
C ILE A 58 -9.21 -5.78 0.31
N TYR A 59 -8.64 -6.89 -0.16
CA TYR A 59 -7.19 -7.09 -0.13
C TYR A 59 -6.45 -6.10 -1.03
N GLU A 60 -6.96 -5.85 -2.25
CA GLU A 60 -6.39 -4.86 -3.18
C GLU A 60 -6.39 -3.44 -2.60
N GLY A 61 -7.52 -3.00 -2.05
CA GLY A 61 -7.64 -1.69 -1.42
C GLY A 61 -6.70 -1.53 -0.23
N ASN A 62 -6.58 -2.56 0.61
CA ASN A 62 -5.65 -2.56 1.74
C ASN A 62 -4.18 -2.54 1.31
N ALA A 63 -3.83 -3.29 0.26
CA ALA A 63 -2.48 -3.28 -0.30
C ALA A 63 -2.11 -1.90 -0.85
N ALA A 64 -3.01 -1.28 -1.62
CA ALA A 64 -2.83 0.07 -2.14
C ALA A 64 -2.74 1.11 -1.01
N TRP A 65 -3.55 0.97 0.06
CA TRP A 65 -3.46 1.82 1.25
C TRP A 65 -2.11 1.71 1.97
N LYS A 66 -1.59 0.50 2.18
CA LYS A 66 -0.27 0.32 2.80
C LYS A 66 0.84 0.91 1.95
N ARG A 67 0.77 0.78 0.62
CA ARG A 67 1.70 1.44 -0.30
C ARG A 67 1.62 2.97 -0.19
N TYR A 68 0.41 3.53 -0.15
CA TYR A 68 0.19 4.97 0.05
C TYR A 68 0.79 5.46 1.38
N GLU A 69 0.58 4.73 2.48
CA GLU A 69 1.14 5.07 3.80
C GLU A 69 2.68 5.03 3.79
N PHE A 70 3.26 4.03 3.14
CA PHE A 70 4.71 3.92 2.98
C PHE A 70 5.27 5.12 2.21
N LEU A 71 4.68 5.49 1.08
CA LEU A 71 5.11 6.64 0.28
C LEU A 71 5.04 7.95 1.07
N LEU A 72 3.98 8.15 1.86
CA LEU A 72 3.88 9.30 2.77
C LEU A 72 4.98 9.32 3.83
N ARG A 73 5.37 8.17 4.36
CA ARG A 73 6.49 8.07 5.31
C ARG A 73 7.82 8.41 4.64
N GLN A 74 8.06 7.93 3.41
CA GLN A 74 9.27 8.26 2.63
C GLN A 74 9.38 9.77 2.38
N MET A 75 8.28 10.44 2.02
CA MET A 75 8.27 11.90 1.85
C MET A 75 8.62 12.65 3.15
N LYS A 76 8.08 12.20 4.29
CA LYS A 76 8.34 12.82 5.61
C LYS A 76 9.75 12.58 6.14
N LEU A 77 10.39 11.46 5.77
CA LEU A 77 11.76 11.13 6.16
C LEU A 77 12.81 11.88 5.33
N GLY A 78 12.43 12.41 4.16
CA GLY A 78 13.30 13.18 3.26
C GLY A 78 13.29 14.70 3.49
N THR A 79 12.63 15.21 4.54
CA THR A 79 12.63 16.64 4.92
C THR A 79 13.33 16.83 6.26
#